data_AF-A0A166DBN5-F1
#
_entry.id   AF-A0A166DBN5-F1
#
_cell.length_a   1.000
_cell.length_b   1.000
_cell.length_c   1.000
_cell.angle_alpha   90.00
_cell.angle_beta   90.00
_cell.angle_gamma   90.00
#
_symmetry.space_group_name_H-M   'P 1'
#
loop_
_entity.id
_entity.type
_entity.pdbx_description
1 polymer ?
#
loop_
_entity_poly.entity_id
_entity_poly.type
_entity_poly.pdbx_seq_one_letter_code
_entity_poly.pdbx_strand_id
1 'polypeptide(L)'
;MNKISTKEKIFNEALDLFSDKGYNEVSIREIAKKVGIKESSIYNHYLKKESILDSIFDYFMRKMNETSISQEHMEQLLTKSPRVLYNFGSEQVKYQFSNPVMIKILRLIFIELYHNQKISDFFLKELINGPILFWTMFFQSLMDKKIIRKSDPKKLAENYYNYAMFKIFETMVLKYPTNLNEKEIEKVFNDIEYHFNFILSAVSIDKNIHLKISNSSKDDISKTHCNINNRNIDYKEKKGME
;
A
#
# COMPACT_ATOMS: atom_id res chain seq x y z
N MET A 1 -4.40 28.60 -7.23
CA MET A 1 -4.33 27.60 -6.15
C MET A 1 -5.74 27.29 -5.69
N ASN A 2 -6.21 26.04 -5.80
CA ASN A 2 -7.53 25.67 -5.27
C ASN A 2 -7.50 25.75 -3.74
N LYS A 3 -8.46 26.45 -3.14
CA LYS A 3 -8.57 26.63 -1.70
C LYS A 3 -9.06 25.31 -1.07
N ILE A 4 -8.25 24.72 -0.20
CA ILE A 4 -8.61 23.52 0.58
C ILE A 4 -9.89 23.78 1.37
N SER A 5 -10.88 22.89 1.27
CA SER A 5 -12.15 23.02 1.97
C SER A 5 -12.00 22.83 3.48
N THR A 6 -12.90 23.38 4.31
CA THR A 6 -12.88 23.13 5.76
C THR A 6 -12.98 21.65 6.08
N LYS A 7 -13.78 20.89 5.32
CA LYS A 7 -13.90 19.43 5.47
C LYS A 7 -12.55 18.73 5.26
N GLU A 8 -11.80 19.13 4.25
CA GLU A 8 -10.47 18.58 3.94
C GLU A 8 -9.42 19.00 4.98
N LYS A 9 -9.50 20.21 5.53
CA LYS A 9 -8.67 20.60 6.69
C LYS A 9 -8.96 19.73 7.90
N ILE A 10 -10.23 19.48 8.21
CA ILE A 10 -10.62 18.59 9.32
C ILE A 10 -10.05 17.19 9.09
N PHE A 11 -10.17 16.65 7.88
CA PHE A 11 -9.59 15.36 7.52
C PHE A 11 -8.07 15.31 7.78
N ASN A 12 -7.32 16.29 7.27
CA ASN A 12 -5.86 16.30 7.39
C ASN A 12 -5.41 16.45 8.86
N GLU A 13 -5.98 17.39 9.60
CA GLU A 13 -5.61 17.61 11.01
C GLU A 13 -6.02 16.42 11.90
N ALA A 14 -7.18 15.81 11.62
CA ALA A 14 -7.60 14.61 12.34
C ALA A 14 -6.71 13.41 12.03
N LEU A 15 -6.32 13.20 10.77
CA LEU A 15 -5.37 12.14 10.40
C LEU A 15 -4.03 12.32 11.11
N ASP A 16 -3.53 13.55 11.18
CA ASP A 16 -2.27 13.86 11.87
C ASP A 16 -2.37 13.53 13.36
N LEU A 17 -3.45 13.96 14.02
CA LEU A 17 -3.68 13.66 15.43
C LEU A 17 -3.91 12.16 15.70
N PHE A 18 -4.74 11.50 14.90
CA PHE A 18 -5.06 10.08 15.07
C PHE A 18 -3.84 9.19 14.80
N SER A 19 -3.03 9.51 13.78
CA SER A 19 -1.81 8.74 13.48
C SER A 19 -0.72 8.94 14.54
N ASP A 20 -0.72 10.06 15.26
CA ASP A 20 0.24 10.33 16.34
C ASP A 20 -0.19 9.67 17.67
N LYS A 21 -1.46 9.85 18.06
CA LYS A 21 -1.96 9.54 19.41
C LYS A 21 -2.92 8.35 19.47
N GLY A 22 -3.43 7.89 18.34
CA GLY A 22 -4.58 6.97 18.27
C GLY A 22 -5.92 7.71 18.26
N TYR A 23 -6.95 7.02 17.79
CA TYR A 23 -8.31 7.56 17.65
C TYR A 23 -8.94 7.92 19.01
N ASN A 24 -8.75 7.07 20.01
CA ASN A 24 -9.40 7.22 21.32
C ASN A 24 -8.87 8.43 22.11
N GLU A 25 -7.58 8.73 21.99
CA GLU A 25 -6.90 9.82 22.72
C GLU A 25 -7.20 11.22 22.16
N VAL A 26 -7.81 11.30 20.98
CA VAL A 26 -8.05 12.58 20.29
C VAL A 26 -9.51 13.02 20.46
N SER A 27 -9.70 14.28 20.84
CA SER A 27 -11.02 14.91 21.02
C SER A 27 -11.41 15.80 19.83
N ILE A 28 -12.72 15.98 19.61
CA ILE A 28 -13.24 16.91 18.60
C ILE A 28 -12.76 18.35 18.86
N ARG A 29 -12.68 18.75 20.13
CA ARG A 29 -12.15 20.06 20.54
C ARG A 29 -10.71 20.26 20.09
N GLU A 30 -9.86 19.23 20.21
CA GLU A 30 -8.46 19.30 19.78
C GLU A 30 -8.35 19.46 18.26
N ILE A 31 -9.14 18.68 17.51
CA ILE A 31 -9.21 18.79 16.04
C ILE A 31 -9.67 20.20 15.64
N ALA A 32 -10.75 20.72 16.26
CA ALA A 32 -11.26 22.05 15.97
C ALA A 32 -10.22 23.15 16.24
N LYS A 33 -9.47 23.03 17.34
CA LYS A 33 -8.38 23.95 17.69
C LYS A 33 -7.27 23.94 16.64
N LYS A 34 -6.88 22.76 16.14
CA LYS A 34 -5.87 22.61 15.08
C LYS A 34 -6.33 23.21 13.75
N VAL A 35 -7.58 22.99 13.37
CA VAL A 35 -8.18 23.55 12.15
C VAL A 35 -8.41 25.07 12.25
N GLY A 36 -8.54 25.61 13.47
CA GLY A 36 -8.80 27.03 13.72
C GLY A 36 -10.28 27.41 13.63
N ILE A 37 -11.19 26.50 14.02
CA ILE A 37 -12.65 26.70 13.99
C ILE A 37 -13.29 26.41 15.35
N LYS A 38 -14.56 26.79 15.53
CA LYS A 38 -15.34 26.40 16.71
C LYS A 38 -15.63 24.90 16.68
N GLU A 39 -15.66 24.27 17.85
CA GLU A 39 -15.97 22.84 18.00
C GLU A 39 -17.30 22.47 17.32
N SER A 40 -18.33 23.29 17.52
CA SER A 40 -19.65 23.11 16.88
C SER A 40 -19.60 23.11 15.35
N SER A 41 -18.62 23.78 14.74
CA SER A 41 -18.46 23.84 13.29
C SER A 41 -17.96 22.53 12.67
N ILE A 42 -17.33 21.64 13.46
CA ILE A 42 -16.95 20.29 12.99
C ILE A 42 -18.20 19.51 12.56
N TYR A 43 -19.28 19.63 13.34
CA TYR A 43 -20.52 18.88 13.13
C TYR A 43 -21.28 19.26 11.86
N ASN A 44 -20.96 20.41 11.24
CA ASN A 44 -21.46 20.78 9.92
C ASN A 44 -20.82 19.96 8.79
N HIS A 45 -19.69 19.31 9.04
CA HIS A 45 -18.92 18.54 8.06
C HIS A 45 -18.89 17.03 8.37
N TYR A 46 -18.88 16.67 9.65
CA TYR A 46 -18.83 15.30 10.15
C TYR A 46 -19.75 15.16 11.35
N LEU A 47 -20.76 14.29 11.25
CA LEU A 47 -21.81 14.13 12.26
C LEU A 47 -21.27 13.72 13.64
N LYS A 48 -20.15 12.99 13.68
CA LYS A 48 -19.49 12.49 14.88
C LYS A 48 -18.01 12.19 14.60
N LYS A 49 -17.22 11.95 15.65
CA LYS A 49 -15.78 11.66 15.53
C LYS A 49 -15.51 10.44 14.64
N GLU A 50 -16.37 9.42 14.77
CA GLU A 50 -16.30 8.19 14.00
C GLU A 50 -16.44 8.47 12.50
N SER A 51 -17.27 9.44 12.10
CA SER A 51 -17.45 9.79 10.68
C SER A 51 -16.18 10.36 10.04
N ILE A 52 -15.28 10.95 10.84
CA ILE A 52 -13.97 11.41 10.36
C ILE A 52 -13.09 10.19 10.10
N LEU A 53 -13.03 9.26 11.06
CA LEU A 53 -12.28 8.02 10.96
C LEU A 53 -12.75 7.16 9.77
N ASP A 54 -14.08 7.00 9.61
CA ASP A 54 -14.67 6.29 8.46
C ASP A 54 -14.21 6.93 7.14
N SER A 55 -14.21 8.27 7.04
CA SER A 55 -13.75 8.96 5.82
C SER A 55 -12.27 8.74 5.51
N ILE A 56 -11.43 8.58 6.54
CA ILE A 56 -10.01 8.24 6.39
C ILE A 56 -9.85 6.83 5.83
N PHE A 57 -10.63 5.86 6.34
CA PHE A 57 -10.63 4.50 5.79
C PHE A 57 -11.19 4.45 4.37
N ASP A 58 -12.27 5.17 4.07
CA ASP A 58 -12.82 5.25 2.72
C ASP A 58 -11.80 5.82 1.73
N TYR A 59 -11.02 6.83 2.15
CA TYR A 59 -9.92 7.35 1.37
C TYR A 59 -8.86 6.27 1.10
N PHE A 60 -8.46 5.53 2.13
CA PHE A 60 -7.48 4.44 2.01
C PHE A 60 -7.97 3.36 1.06
N MET A 61 -9.20 2.88 1.23
CA MET A 61 -9.83 1.88 0.38
C MET A 61 -9.85 2.30 -1.08
N ARG A 62 -10.26 3.54 -1.34
CA ARG A 62 -10.29 4.08 -2.69
C ARG A 62 -8.90 4.12 -3.31
N LYS A 63 -7.89 4.53 -2.54
CA LYS A 63 -6.49 4.55 -3.01
C LYS A 63 -5.94 3.15 -3.28
N MET A 64 -6.22 2.19 -2.41
CA MET A 64 -5.86 0.78 -2.62
C MET A 64 -6.53 0.23 -3.89
N ASN A 65 -7.80 0.51 -4.10
CA ASN A 65 -8.57 0.07 -5.27
C ASN A 65 -8.14 0.76 -6.57
N GLU A 66 -7.73 2.04 -6.55
CA GLU A 66 -7.16 2.72 -7.72
C GLU A 66 -5.88 2.04 -8.22
N THR A 67 -5.15 1.37 -7.32
CA THR A 67 -3.90 0.68 -7.61
C THR A 67 -4.04 -0.84 -7.73
N SER A 68 -5.23 -1.40 -7.47
CA SER A 68 -5.45 -2.83 -7.52
C SER A 68 -5.49 -3.31 -8.98
N ILE A 69 -5.05 -4.55 -9.20
CA ILE A 69 -5.07 -5.18 -10.51
C ILE A 69 -6.19 -6.21 -10.54
N SER A 70 -6.99 -6.21 -11.62
CA SER A 70 -7.99 -7.25 -11.82
C SER A 70 -7.31 -8.60 -12.06
N GLN A 71 -7.99 -9.69 -11.72
CA GLN A 71 -7.47 -11.04 -11.96
C GLN A 71 -7.09 -11.26 -13.43
N GLU A 72 -7.94 -10.80 -14.36
CA GLU A 72 -7.69 -10.88 -15.80
C GLU A 72 -6.40 -10.15 -16.19
N HIS A 73 -6.21 -8.92 -15.69
CA HIS A 73 -5.01 -8.13 -16.03
C HIS A 73 -3.76 -8.74 -15.38
N MET A 74 -3.88 -9.32 -14.18
CA MET A 74 -2.80 -10.09 -13.55
C MET A 74 -2.41 -11.31 -14.40
N GLU A 75 -3.37 -12.09 -14.89
CA GLU A 75 -3.12 -13.22 -15.80
C GLU A 75 -2.43 -12.75 -17.10
N GLN A 76 -2.83 -11.59 -17.65
CA GLN A 76 -2.15 -10.98 -18.79
C GLN A 76 -0.70 -10.55 -18.47
N LEU A 77 -0.41 -10.03 -17.28
CA LEU A 77 0.96 -9.72 -16.88
C LEU A 77 1.79 -11.00 -16.68
N LEU A 78 1.20 -12.02 -16.09
CA LEU A 78 1.82 -13.33 -15.88
C LEU A 78 2.21 -13.98 -17.21
N THR A 79 1.35 -13.93 -18.22
CA THR A 79 1.64 -14.47 -19.56
C THR A 79 2.83 -13.75 -20.21
N LYS A 80 2.88 -12.42 -20.15
CA LYS A 80 3.98 -11.60 -20.70
C LYS A 80 5.34 -11.93 -20.09
N SER A 81 5.48 -11.74 -18.78
CA SER A 81 6.72 -12.06 -18.06
C SER A 81 6.49 -11.95 -16.55
N PRO A 82 6.91 -12.95 -15.76
CA PRO A 82 6.87 -12.85 -14.30
C PRO A 82 7.59 -11.60 -13.78
N ARG A 83 8.65 -11.15 -14.45
CA ARG A 83 9.36 -9.91 -14.09
C ARG A 83 8.45 -8.68 -14.10
N VAL A 84 7.56 -8.58 -15.09
CA VAL A 84 6.63 -7.45 -15.20
C VAL A 84 5.62 -7.48 -14.05
N LEU A 85 5.18 -8.67 -13.63
CA LEU A 85 4.29 -8.79 -12.47
C LEU A 85 5.00 -8.43 -11.16
N TYR A 86 6.25 -8.86 -10.98
CA TYR A 86 7.05 -8.46 -9.81
C TYR A 86 7.23 -6.94 -9.73
N ASN A 87 7.63 -6.31 -10.84
CA ASN A 87 7.81 -4.87 -10.90
C ASN A 87 6.48 -4.14 -10.63
N PHE A 88 5.37 -4.65 -11.16
CA PHE A 88 4.05 -4.10 -10.85
C PHE A 88 3.75 -4.21 -9.34
N GLY A 89 3.87 -5.39 -8.74
CA GLY A 89 3.59 -5.57 -7.32
C GLY A 89 4.49 -4.74 -6.40
N SER A 90 5.79 -4.67 -6.70
CA SER A 90 6.77 -3.92 -5.90
C SER A 90 6.62 -2.40 -6.04
N GLU A 91 6.44 -1.89 -7.25
CA GLU A 91 6.27 -0.44 -7.49
C GLU A 91 4.96 0.09 -6.92
N GLN A 92 3.87 -0.69 -6.96
CA GLN A 92 2.60 -0.27 -6.37
C GLN A 92 2.72 -0.12 -4.85
N VAL A 93 3.38 -1.07 -4.18
CA VAL A 93 3.66 -0.94 -2.74
C VAL A 93 4.60 0.25 -2.51
N LYS A 94 5.67 0.42 -3.28
CA LYS A 94 6.56 1.59 -3.13
C LYS A 94 5.81 2.92 -3.27
N TYR A 95 4.98 3.06 -4.29
CA TYR A 95 4.17 4.26 -4.52
C TYR A 95 3.22 4.56 -3.36
N GLN A 96 2.50 3.56 -2.85
CA GLN A 96 1.61 3.72 -1.72
C GLN A 96 2.36 4.17 -0.46
N PHE A 97 3.53 3.60 -0.22
CA PHE A 97 4.31 3.84 0.99
C PHE A 97 5.23 5.06 0.91
N SER A 98 5.40 5.67 -0.27
CA SER A 98 6.03 6.98 -0.43
C SER A 98 5.04 8.14 -0.24
N ASN A 99 3.74 7.87 -0.12
CA ASN A 99 2.74 8.91 0.12
C ASN A 99 2.58 9.16 1.64
N PRO A 100 2.89 10.37 2.15
CA PRO A 100 2.81 10.68 3.58
C PRO A 100 1.43 10.49 4.19
N VAL A 101 0.36 10.72 3.40
CA VAL A 101 -1.03 10.51 3.85
C VAL A 101 -1.26 9.01 4.07
N MET A 102 -0.87 8.17 3.11
CA MET A 102 -1.04 6.72 3.21
C MET A 102 -0.24 6.12 4.37
N ILE A 103 0.96 6.64 4.62
CA ILE A 103 1.80 6.27 5.77
C ILE A 103 1.07 6.54 7.09
N LYS A 104 0.54 7.75 7.26
CA LYS A 104 -0.22 8.12 8.46
C LYS A 104 -1.45 7.24 8.64
N ILE A 105 -2.16 6.92 7.56
CA ILE A 105 -3.33 6.04 7.62
C ILE A 105 -2.93 4.62 8.01
N LEU A 106 -1.86 4.07 7.44
CA LEU A 106 -1.40 2.73 7.78
C LEU A 106 -0.93 2.65 9.25
N ARG A 107 -0.26 3.69 9.75
CA ARG A 107 0.07 3.81 11.17
C ARG A 107 -1.18 3.84 12.04
N LEU A 108 -2.18 4.64 11.67
CA LEU A 108 -3.47 4.68 12.36
C LEU A 108 -4.14 3.29 12.38
N ILE A 109 -4.14 2.58 11.25
CA ILE A 109 -4.64 1.20 11.18
C ILE A 109 -3.94 0.35 12.23
N PHE A 110 -2.60 0.35 12.29
CA PHE A 110 -1.83 -0.43 13.27
C PHE A 110 -2.18 -0.08 14.72
N ILE A 111 -2.34 1.21 15.05
CA ILE A 111 -2.69 1.66 16.41
C ILE A 111 -4.07 1.15 16.82
N GLU A 112 -5.02 1.13 15.89
CA GLU A 112 -6.41 0.78 16.16
C GLU A 112 -6.74 -0.70 15.97
N LEU A 113 -5.78 -1.54 15.56
CA LEU A 113 -5.99 -2.97 15.30
C LEU A 113 -6.66 -3.70 16.46
N TYR A 114 -6.25 -3.41 17.70
CA TYR A 114 -6.78 -4.07 18.90
C TYR A 114 -8.12 -3.50 19.37
N HIS A 115 -8.44 -2.25 19.01
CA HIS A 115 -9.58 -1.52 19.56
C HIS A 115 -10.80 -1.53 18.64
N ASN A 116 -10.63 -1.86 17.36
CA ASN A 116 -11.68 -1.75 16.37
C ASN A 116 -11.74 -2.99 15.46
N GLN A 117 -12.75 -3.84 15.69
CA GLN A 117 -12.92 -5.08 14.94
C GLN A 117 -13.01 -4.85 13.42
N LYS A 118 -13.65 -3.75 12.97
CA LYS A 118 -13.76 -3.45 11.53
C LYS A 118 -12.38 -3.22 10.91
N ILE A 119 -11.48 -2.57 11.63
CA ILE A 119 -10.10 -2.34 11.19
C ILE A 119 -9.32 -3.65 11.18
N SER A 120 -9.48 -4.49 12.21
CA SER A 120 -8.86 -5.82 12.25
C SER A 120 -9.30 -6.70 11.08
N ASP A 121 -10.61 -6.78 10.82
CA ASP A 121 -11.17 -7.57 9.72
C ASP A 121 -10.67 -7.05 8.36
N PHE A 122 -10.63 -5.72 8.21
CA PHE A 122 -10.06 -5.06 7.05
C PHE A 122 -8.58 -5.42 6.87
N PHE A 123 -7.76 -5.29 7.92
CA PHE A 123 -6.33 -5.58 7.88
C PHE A 123 -6.08 -7.03 7.45
N LEU A 124 -6.80 -7.98 8.05
CA LEU A 124 -6.67 -9.39 7.70
C LEU A 124 -7.05 -9.66 6.23
N LYS A 125 -8.13 -9.05 5.74
CA LYS A 125 -8.60 -9.26 4.37
C LYS A 125 -7.68 -8.61 3.34
N GLU A 126 -7.38 -7.33 3.52
CA GLU A 126 -6.85 -6.45 2.46
C GLU A 126 -5.34 -6.24 2.59
N LEU A 127 -4.79 -6.32 3.81
CA LEU A 127 -3.35 -6.15 4.07
C LEU A 127 -2.64 -7.48 4.37
N ILE A 128 -3.35 -8.60 4.51
CA ILE A 128 -2.73 -9.92 4.70
C ILE A 128 -3.16 -10.89 3.60
N ASN A 129 -4.45 -11.26 3.56
CA ASN A 129 -4.92 -12.33 2.68
C ASN A 129 -4.84 -11.96 1.20
N GLY A 130 -5.26 -10.75 0.83
CA GLY A 130 -5.20 -10.28 -0.56
C GLY A 130 -3.77 -10.30 -1.14
N PRO A 131 -2.79 -9.64 -0.49
CA PRO A 131 -1.41 -9.68 -0.94
C PRO A 131 -0.79 -11.08 -0.94
N ILE A 132 -1.06 -11.92 0.07
CA ILE A 132 -0.57 -13.31 0.07
C ILE A 132 -1.14 -14.09 -1.12
N LEU A 133 -2.42 -13.91 -1.47
CA LEU A 133 -3.02 -14.53 -2.64
C LEU A 133 -2.33 -14.07 -3.93
N PHE A 134 -2.10 -12.77 -4.09
CA PHE A 134 -1.37 -12.22 -5.24
C PHE A 134 0.02 -12.86 -5.39
N TRP A 135 0.80 -12.89 -4.30
CA TRP A 135 2.14 -13.47 -4.34
C TRP A 135 2.11 -14.99 -4.53
N THR A 136 1.07 -15.68 -4.06
CA THR A 136 0.87 -17.12 -4.31
C THR A 136 0.72 -17.38 -5.81
N MET A 137 -0.11 -16.60 -6.50
CA MET A 137 -0.30 -16.71 -7.95
C MET A 137 0.97 -16.36 -8.71
N PHE A 138 1.71 -15.36 -8.25
CA PHE A 138 3.03 -15.02 -8.80
C PHE A 138 4.02 -16.19 -8.72
N PHE A 139 4.22 -16.78 -7.53
CA PHE A 139 5.14 -17.90 -7.37
C PHE A 139 4.67 -19.16 -8.10
N GLN A 140 3.36 -19.42 -8.16
CA GLN A 140 2.80 -20.51 -8.97
C GLN A 140 3.18 -20.34 -10.44
N SER A 141 3.03 -19.13 -11.00
CA SER A 141 3.40 -18.88 -12.40
C SER A 141 4.90 -19.09 -12.68
N LEU A 142 5.77 -18.75 -11.73
CA LEU A 142 7.20 -19.05 -11.83
C LEU A 142 7.47 -20.56 -11.90
N MET A 143 6.70 -21.37 -11.17
CA MET A 143 6.80 -22.83 -11.21
C MET A 143 6.29 -23.39 -12.53
N ASP A 144 5.14 -22.91 -13.01
CA ASP A 144 4.53 -23.37 -14.27
C ASP A 144 5.45 -23.09 -15.47
N LYS A 145 6.13 -21.95 -15.44
CA LYS A 145 7.14 -21.56 -16.44
C LYS A 145 8.51 -22.21 -16.23
N LYS A 146 8.66 -23.10 -15.24
CA LYS A 146 9.93 -23.79 -14.89
C LYS A 146 11.09 -22.82 -14.64
N ILE A 147 10.80 -21.66 -14.06
CA ILE A 147 11.80 -20.67 -13.64
C ILE A 147 12.34 -21.03 -12.25
N ILE A 148 11.44 -21.47 -11.37
CA ILE A 148 11.78 -21.97 -10.04
C ILE A 148 11.38 -23.44 -9.90
N ARG A 149 12.01 -24.14 -8.96
CA ARG A 149 11.69 -25.54 -8.65
C ARG A 149 10.26 -25.64 -8.11
N LYS A 150 9.61 -26.78 -8.32
CA LYS A 150 8.29 -27.05 -7.71
C LYS A 150 8.40 -27.06 -6.19
N SER A 151 7.52 -26.31 -5.53
CA SER A 151 7.34 -26.29 -4.07
C SER A 151 5.91 -25.85 -3.74
N ASP A 152 5.63 -25.55 -2.48
CA ASP A 152 4.38 -24.87 -2.08
C ASP A 152 4.48 -23.36 -2.42
N PRO A 153 3.67 -22.83 -3.35
CA PRO A 153 3.70 -21.42 -3.74
C PRO A 153 3.14 -20.49 -2.65
N LYS A 154 2.20 -20.97 -1.84
CA LYS A 154 1.62 -20.18 -0.75
C LYS A 154 2.64 -19.98 0.36
N LYS A 155 3.45 -20.99 0.66
CA LYS A 155 4.53 -20.86 1.66
C LYS A 155 5.61 -19.88 1.22
N LEU A 156 5.94 -19.83 -0.08
CA LEU A 156 6.86 -18.82 -0.62
C LEU A 156 6.26 -17.41 -0.53
N ALA A 157 4.97 -17.26 -0.86
CA ALA A 157 4.26 -16.01 -0.73
C ALA A 157 4.21 -15.50 0.72
N GLU A 158 3.85 -16.37 1.67
CA GLU A 158 3.87 -16.07 3.10
C GLU A 158 5.27 -15.65 3.57
N ASN A 159 6.32 -16.38 3.18
CA ASN A 159 7.69 -16.08 3.60
C ASN A 159 8.18 -14.71 3.08
N TYR A 160 7.89 -14.40 1.83
CA TYR A 160 8.22 -13.10 1.25
C TYR A 160 7.39 -11.97 1.88
N TYR A 161 6.06 -12.13 1.90
CA TYR A 161 5.16 -11.07 2.31
C TYR A 161 5.21 -10.78 3.81
N ASN A 162 5.35 -11.80 4.66
CA ASN A 162 5.43 -11.60 6.11
C ASN A 162 6.68 -10.81 6.49
N TYR A 163 7.82 -11.05 5.82
CA TYR A 163 9.02 -10.24 6.01
C TYR A 163 8.77 -8.78 5.63
N ALA A 164 8.15 -8.52 4.47
CA ALA A 164 7.80 -7.18 4.03
C ALA A 164 6.84 -6.47 4.99
N MET A 165 5.77 -7.15 5.41
CA MET A 165 4.80 -6.61 6.37
C MET A 165 5.46 -6.31 7.72
N PHE A 166 6.36 -7.19 8.20
CA PHE A 166 7.06 -6.95 9.46
C PHE A 166 8.04 -5.77 9.36
N LYS A 167 8.73 -5.60 8.23
CA LYS A 167 9.58 -4.42 7.97
C LYS A 167 8.77 -3.12 7.93
N ILE A 168 7.60 -3.17 7.33
CA ILE A 168 6.63 -2.07 7.33
C ILE A 168 6.18 -1.76 8.77
N PHE A 169 5.74 -2.76 9.52
CA PHE A 169 5.32 -2.58 10.92
C PHE A 169 6.46 -2.00 11.78
N GLU A 170 7.66 -2.56 11.67
CA GLU A 170 8.86 -2.09 12.37
C GLU A 170 9.09 -0.60 12.11
N THR A 171 8.95 -0.17 10.85
CA THR A 171 9.15 1.23 10.44
C THR A 171 8.00 2.13 10.90
N MET A 172 6.76 1.71 10.72
CA MET A 172 5.57 2.54 10.91
C MET A 172 5.08 2.61 12.36
N VAL A 173 5.47 1.64 13.19
CA VAL A 173 5.04 1.54 14.58
C VAL A 173 6.22 1.69 15.53
N LEU A 174 7.26 0.86 15.36
CA LEU A 174 8.36 0.78 16.34
C LEU A 174 9.41 1.87 16.16
N LYS A 175 9.68 2.28 14.91
CA LYS A 175 10.71 3.26 14.56
C LYS A 175 10.16 4.59 14.09
N TYR A 176 8.83 4.73 14.03
CA TYR A 176 8.17 5.89 13.45
C TYR A 176 8.61 7.19 14.12
N PRO A 177 9.36 8.06 13.42
CA PRO A 177 9.74 9.35 13.94
C PRO A 177 8.83 10.45 13.37
N THR A 178 8.93 11.66 13.93
CA THR A 178 8.33 12.88 13.37
C THR A 178 8.84 13.20 11.95
N ASN A 179 9.93 12.57 11.51
CA ASN A 179 10.68 12.87 10.27
C ASN A 179 10.88 11.65 9.36
N LEU A 180 9.91 10.72 9.29
CA LEU A 180 9.96 9.63 8.32
C LEU A 180 10.16 10.21 6.90
N ASN A 181 11.34 10.01 6.34
CA ASN A 181 11.72 10.63 5.07
C ASN A 181 11.92 9.58 3.97
N GLU A 182 12.01 10.07 2.73
CA GLU A 182 12.10 9.24 1.53
C GLU A 182 13.24 8.22 1.59
N LYS A 183 14.39 8.56 2.22
CA LYS A 183 15.54 7.64 2.32
C LYS A 183 15.27 6.46 3.25
N GLU A 184 14.53 6.68 4.33
CA GLU A 184 14.17 5.61 5.26
C GLU A 184 13.19 4.64 4.62
N ILE A 185 12.21 5.18 3.88
CA ILE A 185 11.26 4.41 3.09
C ILE A 185 12.01 3.61 2.02
N GLU A 186 12.93 4.25 1.29
CA GLU A 186 13.75 3.59 0.28
C GLU A 186 14.56 2.42 0.87
N LYS A 187 15.15 2.60 2.06
CA LYS A 187 15.87 1.52 2.74
C LYS A 187 14.97 0.32 3.04
N VAL A 188 13.73 0.54 3.48
CA VAL A 188 12.77 -0.55 3.72
C VAL A 188 12.50 -1.33 2.44
N PHE A 189 12.30 -0.64 1.31
CA PHE A 189 12.07 -1.31 0.03
C PHE A 189 13.30 -2.05 -0.49
N ASN A 190 14.51 -1.51 -0.28
CA ASN A 190 15.75 -2.20 -0.62
C ASN A 190 15.91 -3.49 0.19
N ASP A 191 15.56 -3.48 1.48
CA ASP A 191 15.59 -4.68 2.33
C ASP A 191 14.56 -5.73 1.85
N ILE A 192 13.38 -5.30 1.40
CA ILE A 192 12.33 -6.18 0.85
C ILE A 192 12.77 -6.80 -0.48
N GLU A 193 13.34 -6.00 -1.37
CA GLU A 193 13.87 -6.46 -2.65
C GLU A 193 15.04 -7.43 -2.45
N TYR A 194 15.93 -7.16 -1.50
CA TYR A 194 17.00 -8.08 -1.14
C TYR A 194 16.43 -9.44 -0.69
N HIS A 195 15.43 -9.45 0.18
CA HIS A 195 14.78 -10.68 0.65
C HIS A 195 14.09 -11.45 -0.48
N PHE A 196 13.43 -10.74 -1.40
CA PHE A 196 12.87 -11.35 -2.61
C PHE A 196 13.94 -12.06 -3.45
N ASN A 197 15.05 -11.37 -3.71
CA ASN A 197 16.18 -11.92 -4.48
C ASN A 197 16.83 -13.11 -3.76
N PHE A 198 16.93 -13.06 -2.43
CA PHE A 198 17.41 -14.17 -1.61
C PHE A 198 16.50 -15.40 -1.79
N ILE A 199 15.19 -15.26 -1.65
CA ILE A 199 14.23 -16.34 -1.87
C ILE A 199 14.37 -16.91 -3.28
N LEU A 200 14.36 -16.06 -4.32
CA LEU A 200 14.50 -16.50 -5.70
C LEU A 200 15.81 -17.28 -5.92
N SER A 201 16.94 -16.75 -5.45
CA SER A 201 18.22 -17.45 -5.58
C SER A 201 18.21 -18.85 -4.96
N ALA A 202 17.49 -19.02 -3.85
CA ALA A 202 17.38 -20.29 -3.16
C ALA A 202 16.53 -21.29 -3.96
N VAL A 203 15.44 -20.86 -4.61
CA VAL A 203 14.46 -21.74 -5.26
C VAL A 203 14.61 -21.87 -6.79
N SER A 204 15.41 -21.03 -7.42
CA SER A 204 15.56 -21.02 -8.87
C SER A 204 16.24 -22.26 -9.44
N ILE A 205 15.85 -22.61 -10.66
CA ILE A 205 16.47 -23.68 -11.45
C ILE A 205 17.78 -23.17 -12.08
N ASP A 206 17.80 -21.92 -12.55
CA ASP A 206 19.00 -21.21 -12.98
C ASP A 206 19.63 -20.47 -11.78
N LYS A 207 20.84 -20.90 -11.37
CA LYS A 207 21.58 -20.26 -10.27
C LYS A 207 21.96 -18.79 -10.56
N ASN A 208 21.96 -18.38 -11.82
CA ASN A 208 22.29 -17.01 -12.24
C ASN A 208 21.07 -16.10 -12.41
N ILE A 209 19.87 -16.52 -11.97
CA ILE A 209 18.64 -15.75 -12.19
C ILE A 209 18.66 -14.35 -11.58
N HIS A 210 19.36 -14.18 -10.46
CA HIS A 210 19.42 -12.92 -9.72
C HIS A 210 20.10 -11.83 -10.58
N LEU A 211 21.11 -12.20 -11.39
CA LEU A 211 21.77 -11.32 -12.36
C LEU A 211 20.87 -10.90 -13.53
N LYS A 212 19.83 -11.70 -13.84
CA LYS A 212 18.89 -11.43 -14.94
C LYS A 212 17.72 -10.54 -14.50
N ILE A 213 17.42 -10.50 -13.20
CA ILE A 213 16.34 -9.68 -12.64
C ILE A 213 16.87 -8.32 -12.16
N SER A 214 18.12 -8.25 -11.65
CA SER A 214 18.75 -7.03 -11.09
C SER A 214 19.23 -5.98 -12.11
N ASN A 215 19.50 -6.35 -13.37
CA ASN A 215 20.25 -5.51 -14.31
C ASN A 215 19.45 -4.50 -15.17
N SER A 216 18.21 -4.11 -14.83
CA SER A 216 17.53 -3.02 -15.60
C SER A 216 16.80 -1.97 -14.77
N SER A 217 17.25 -1.72 -13.54
CA SER A 217 16.72 -0.68 -12.63
C SER A 217 16.99 0.78 -13.08
N LYS A 218 17.22 1.06 -14.37
CA LYS A 218 17.37 2.46 -14.86
C LYS A 218 16.63 2.75 -16.17
N ASP A 219 16.60 1.83 -17.14
CA ASP A 219 16.09 2.15 -18.48
C ASP A 219 14.59 1.85 -18.69
N ASP A 220 14.03 0.87 -17.99
CA ASP A 220 12.60 0.52 -18.09
C ASP A 220 11.69 1.47 -17.28
N ILE A 221 12.28 2.19 -16.32
CA ILE A 221 11.60 3.05 -15.33
C ILE A 221 10.86 4.23 -16.00
N SER A 222 11.43 4.78 -17.08
CA SER A 222 10.86 5.93 -17.80
C SER A 222 9.60 5.60 -18.60
N LYS A 223 9.44 4.34 -19.04
CA LYS A 223 8.36 3.93 -19.95
C LYS A 223 7.10 3.45 -19.23
N THR A 224 7.23 2.91 -18.01
CA THR A 224 6.08 2.43 -17.24
C THR A 224 5.31 3.57 -16.57
N HIS A 225 6.01 4.61 -16.10
CA HIS A 225 5.39 5.81 -15.50
C HIS A 225 4.44 6.54 -16.49
N CYS A 226 4.79 6.58 -17.78
CA CYS A 226 3.99 7.25 -18.82
C CYS A 226 2.67 6.50 -19.14
N ASN A 227 2.65 5.17 -18.97
CA ASN A 227 1.48 4.36 -19.33
C ASN A 227 0.42 4.22 -18.23
N ILE A 228 0.78 4.47 -16.97
CA ILE A 228 -0.16 4.42 -15.84
C ILE A 228 -1.04 5.69 -15.81
N ASN A 229 -0.47 6.84 -16.15
CA ASN A 229 -1.23 8.10 -16.24
C ASN A 229 -2.21 8.14 -17.43
N ASN A 230 -1.87 7.50 -18.56
CA ASN A 230 -2.73 7.52 -19.75
C ASN A 230 -3.94 6.58 -19.69
N ARG A 231 -3.94 5.53 -18.84
CA ARG A 231 -5.08 4.59 -18.74
C ARG A 231 -6.20 5.01 -17.79
N ASN A 232 -5.94 5.99 -16.91
CA ASN A 232 -6.97 6.57 -16.04
C ASN A 232 -7.92 7.52 -16.78
N ILE A 233 -7.59 7.90 -18.02
CA ILE A 233 -8.45 8.69 -18.90
C ILE A 233 -9.48 7.78 -19.59
N ASP A 234 -9.05 6.62 -20.09
CA ASP A 234 -9.88 5.66 -20.82
C ASP A 234 -10.97 4.99 -19.96
N TYR A 235 -10.70 4.77 -18.66
CA TYR A 235 -11.69 4.20 -17.73
C TYR A 235 -12.77 5.20 -17.28
N LYS A 236 -12.51 6.52 -17.39
CA LYS A 236 -13.51 7.55 -17.08
C LYS A 236 -14.44 7.84 -18.26
N GLU A 237 -13.97 7.69 -19.50
CA GLU A 237 -14.80 7.92 -20.69
C GLU A 237 -15.84 6.80 -20.90
N LYS A 238 -15.54 5.56 -20.52
CA LYS A 238 -16.48 4.42 -20.68
C LYS A 238 -17.59 4.32 -19.64
N LYS A 239 -17.56 5.08 -18.54
CA LYS A 239 -18.65 5.09 -17.53
C LYS A 239 -19.55 6.33 -17.58
N GLY A 240 -19.35 7.20 -18.58
CA GLY A 240 -20.16 8.39 -18.82
C GLY A 240 -21.15 8.27 -19.98
N MET A 241 -21.26 7.11 -20.62
CA MET A 241 -22.23 6.84 -21.68
C MET A 241 -22.81 5.44 -21.46
N GLU A 242 -23.80 5.36 -20.57
CA GLU A 242 -24.99 4.49 -20.56
C GLU A 242 -25.66 4.51 -19.19
#